data_AF-A0A1P8DNI1-F1
#
_entry.id   AF-A0A1P8DNI1-F1
#
_cell.length_a   1.000
_cell.length_b   1.000
_cell.length_c   1.000
_cell.angle_alpha   90.00
_cell.angle_beta   90.00
_cell.angle_gamma   90.00
#
_symmetry.space_group_name_H-M   'P 1'
#
loop_
_entity.id
_entity.type
_entity.pdbx_description
1 polymer ?
#
loop_
_entity_poly.entity_id
_entity_poly.type
_entity_poly.pdbx_seq_one_letter_code
_entity_poly.pdbx_strand_id
1 'polypeptide(L)'
;MNKSRNAIIASSIIFASLMLVGCKEKIYSVEYYSNNISEATKTLEDCKKGTITDQNCDNARAALQQKQDSEYKKKVSEMRRRLD
;
A
#
# COMPACT_ATOMS: atom_id res chain seq x y z
N MET A 1 34.43 1.52 -37.59
CA MET A 1 33.52 1.43 -36.44
C MET A 1 33.77 0.12 -35.71
N ASN A 2 34.27 0.21 -34.49
CA ASN A 2 34.83 -0.87 -33.67
C ASN A 2 33.71 -1.59 -32.90
N LYS A 3 33.59 -2.89 -33.18
CA LYS A 3 32.62 -3.84 -32.60
C LYS A 3 32.53 -3.75 -31.06
N SER A 4 33.62 -3.36 -30.39
CA SER A 4 33.67 -3.15 -28.94
C SER A 4 32.89 -1.91 -28.46
N ARG A 5 32.87 -0.79 -29.19
CA ARG A 5 32.11 0.41 -28.80
C ARG A 5 30.60 0.17 -28.86
N ASN A 6 30.14 -0.60 -29.85
CA ASN A 6 28.72 -0.95 -29.99
C ASN A 6 28.26 -1.90 -28.86
N ALA A 7 29.13 -2.81 -28.41
CA ALA A 7 28.84 -3.70 -27.29
C ALA A 7 28.74 -2.95 -25.94
N ILE A 8 29.61 -1.96 -25.72
CA ILE A 8 29.57 -1.11 -24.51
C ILE A 8 28.27 -0.29 -24.48
N ILE A 9 27.89 0.33 -25.60
CA ILE A 9 26.65 1.11 -25.70
C ILE A 9 25.41 0.24 -25.44
N ALA A 10 25.36 -0.97 -26.02
CA ALA A 10 24.26 -1.90 -25.80
C ALA A 10 24.14 -2.34 -24.33
N SER A 11 25.26 -2.53 -23.64
CA SER A 11 25.29 -2.94 -22.23
C SER A 11 24.79 -1.83 -21.29
N SER A 12 25.12 -0.57 -21.56
CA SER A 12 24.67 0.58 -20.75
C SER A 12 23.17 0.84 -20.84
N ILE A 13 22.53 0.55 -21.98
CA ILE A 13 21.09 0.77 -22.18
C ILE A 13 20.25 -0.22 -21.32
N ILE A 14 20.73 -1.45 -21.14
CA ILE A 14 20.04 -2.48 -20.35
C ILE A 14 20.08 -2.16 -18.84
N PHE A 15 21.16 -1.52 -18.36
CA PHE A 15 21.28 -1.13 -16.95
C PHE A 15 20.37 0.07 -16.60
N ALA A 16 20.15 0.98 -17.55
CA ALA A 16 19.29 2.15 -17.33
C ALA A 16 17.80 1.81 -17.23
N SER A 17 17.32 0.78 -17.95
CA SER A 17 15.92 0.34 -17.89
C SER A 17 15.55 -0.37 -16.59
N LEU A 18 16.51 -0.92 -15.85
CA LEU A 18 16.30 -1.52 -14.52
C LEU A 18 16.17 -0.48 -13.40
N MET A 19 16.56 0.78 -13.63
CA MET A 19 16.45 1.87 -12.64
C MET A 19 15.11 2.63 -12.73
N LEU A 20 14.26 2.34 -13.72
CA LEU A 20 12.92 2.93 -13.87
C LEU A 20 11.84 2.20 -13.04
N VAL A 21 12.23 1.22 -12.23
CA VAL A 21 11.29 0.52 -11.36
C VAL A 21 11.01 1.38 -10.12
N GLY A 22 9.94 2.18 -10.21
CA GLY A 22 9.26 2.74 -9.04
C GLY A 22 9.01 4.24 -9.13
N CYS A 23 8.04 4.67 -9.96
CA CYS A 23 7.22 5.80 -9.52
C CYS A 23 6.65 5.40 -8.16
N LYS A 24 7.19 5.96 -7.08
CA LYS A 24 6.63 5.74 -5.75
C LYS A 24 5.18 6.21 -5.80
N GLU A 25 4.25 5.29 -5.53
CA GLU A 25 2.86 5.65 -5.45
C GLU A 25 2.66 6.71 -4.37
N LYS A 26 1.62 7.52 -4.54
CA LYS A 26 1.26 8.51 -3.53
C LYS A 26 1.03 7.79 -2.19
N ILE A 27 1.61 8.32 -1.12
CA ILE A 27 1.31 7.85 0.23
C ILE A 27 -0.02 8.47 0.68
N TYR A 28 -1.01 7.62 0.92
CA TYR A 28 -2.33 8.00 1.40
C TYR A 28 -2.39 7.93 2.92
N SER A 29 -3.15 8.83 3.53
CA SER A 29 -3.31 8.88 5.00
C SER A 29 -4.19 7.74 5.52
N VAL A 30 -4.11 7.49 6.83
CA VAL A 30 -5.04 6.58 7.52
C VAL A 30 -6.48 7.01 7.30
N GLU A 31 -6.77 8.32 7.38
CA GLU A 31 -8.13 8.85 7.17
C GLU A 31 -8.68 8.55 5.79
N TYR A 32 -7.86 8.67 4.74
CA TYR A 32 -8.26 8.28 3.40
C TYR A 32 -8.70 6.82 3.36
N TYR A 33 -7.91 5.92 3.93
CA TYR A 33 -8.23 4.50 3.96
C TYR A 33 -9.42 4.17 4.87
N SER A 34 -9.61 4.89 5.99
CA SER A 34 -10.78 4.76 6.86
C SER A 34 -12.07 5.10 6.12
N ASN A 35 -12.01 6.08 5.20
CA ASN A 35 -13.13 6.45 4.33
C ASN A 35 -13.25 5.56 3.07
N ASN A 36 -12.21 4.77 2.75
CA ASN A 36 -12.12 3.95 1.54
C ASN A 36 -11.66 2.52 1.87
N ILE A 37 -12.45 1.81 2.68
CA ILE A 37 -12.10 0.49 3.24
C ILE A 37 -11.81 -0.58 2.17
N SER A 38 -12.49 -0.49 1.02
CA SER A 38 -12.21 -1.38 -0.12
C SER A 38 -10.78 -1.19 -0.63
N GLU A 39 -10.34 0.07 -0.76
CA GLU A 39 -8.99 0.39 -1.21
C GLU A 39 -7.94 0.00 -0.16
N ALA A 40 -8.27 0.15 1.13
CA ALA A 40 -7.41 -0.32 2.22
C ALA A 40 -7.21 -1.85 2.16
N THR A 41 -8.28 -2.59 1.88
CA THR A 41 -8.23 -4.06 1.77
C THR A 41 -7.36 -4.48 0.58
N LYS A 42 -7.57 -3.87 -0.59
CA LYS A 42 -6.77 -4.12 -1.79
C LYS A 42 -5.30 -3.78 -1.57
N THR A 43 -5.01 -2.61 -0.99
CA THR A 43 -3.64 -2.19 -0.66
C THR A 43 -2.94 -3.24 0.21
N LEU A 44 -3.63 -3.78 1.23
CA LEU A 44 -3.04 -4.84 2.06
C LEU A 44 -2.80 -6.16 1.33
N GLU A 45 -3.62 -6.52 0.34
CA GLU A 45 -3.34 -7.67 -0.51
C GLU A 45 -2.07 -7.45 -1.34
N ASP A 46 -1.90 -6.25 -1.89
CA ASP A 46 -0.71 -5.89 -2.66
C ASP A 46 0.54 -5.80 -1.76
N CYS A 47 0.38 -5.40 -0.50
CA CYS A 47 1.43 -5.49 0.52
C CYS A 47 1.83 -6.94 0.83
N LYS A 48 0.85 -7.86 0.93
CA LYS A 48 1.14 -9.30 1.14
C LYS A 48 1.88 -9.93 -0.04
N LYS A 49 1.60 -9.45 -1.25
CA LYS A 49 2.29 -9.88 -2.49
C LYS A 49 3.68 -9.25 -2.65
N GLY A 50 4.01 -8.24 -1.86
CA GLY A 50 5.27 -7.48 -1.99
C GLY A 50 5.28 -6.49 -3.15
N THR A 51 4.13 -6.25 -3.79
CA THR A 51 4.00 -5.25 -4.87
C THR A 51 4.14 -3.82 -4.33
N ILE A 52 3.58 -3.58 -3.14
CA ILE A 52 3.73 -2.34 -2.38
C ILE A 52 4.45 -2.69 -1.07
N THR A 53 5.45 -1.92 -0.69
CA THR A 53 6.23 -2.14 0.55
C THR A 53 6.46 -0.84 1.31
N ASP A 54 5.65 0.17 1.03
CA ASP A 54 5.76 1.50 1.61
C ASP A 54 4.73 1.74 2.73
N GLN A 55 4.64 3.00 3.15
CA GLN A 55 3.81 3.43 4.27
C GLN A 55 2.30 3.27 4.01
N ASN A 56 1.86 3.05 2.76
CA ASN A 56 0.48 2.67 2.48
C ASN A 56 0.10 1.35 3.16
N CYS A 57 1.05 0.41 3.33
CA CYS A 57 0.80 -0.84 4.04
C CYS A 57 0.43 -0.62 5.51
N ASP A 58 1.13 0.29 6.18
CA ASP A 58 0.87 0.62 7.58
C ASP A 58 -0.43 1.42 7.73
N ASN A 59 -0.64 2.39 6.84
CA ASN A 59 -1.82 3.24 6.89
C ASN A 59 -3.12 2.47 6.60
N ALA A 60 -3.10 1.58 5.60
CA ALA A 60 -4.23 0.71 5.29
C ALA A 60 -4.53 -0.26 6.45
N ARG A 61 -3.50 -0.82 7.10
CA ARG A 61 -3.67 -1.68 8.28
C ARG A 61 -4.33 -0.95 9.44
N ALA A 62 -3.81 0.24 9.75
CA ALA A 62 -4.34 1.07 10.84
C ALA A 62 -5.82 1.43 10.61
N ALA A 63 -6.20 1.77 9.38
CA ALA A 63 -7.58 2.08 9.03
C ALA A 63 -8.54 0.90 9.27
N LEU A 64 -8.15 -0.33 8.88
CA LEU A 64 -8.98 -1.51 9.12
C LEU A 64 -9.12 -1.82 10.62
N GLN A 65 -8.05 -1.66 11.39
CA GLN A 65 -8.09 -1.84 12.85
C GLN A 65 -9.01 -0.81 13.51
N GLN A 66 -8.89 0.47 13.15
CA GLN A 66 -9.79 1.52 13.67
C GLN A 66 -11.25 1.23 13.37
N LYS A 67 -11.56 0.71 12.16
CA LYS A 67 -12.93 0.30 11.83
C LYS A 67 -13.42 -0.81 12.76
N GLN A 68 -12.64 -1.87 12.94
CA GLN A 68 -13.02 -3.00 13.81
C GLN A 68 -13.25 -2.54 15.27
N ASP A 69 -12.35 -1.71 15.79
CA ASP A 69 -12.48 -1.14 17.14
C ASP A 69 -13.74 -0.27 17.27
N SER A 70 -14.03 0.53 16.24
CA SER A 70 -15.23 1.37 16.23
C SER A 70 -16.52 0.54 16.22
N GLU A 71 -16.56 -0.55 15.46
CA GLU A 71 -17.70 -1.46 15.39
C GLU A 71 -17.88 -2.21 16.71
N TYR A 72 -16.78 -2.67 17.32
CA TYR A 72 -16.80 -3.29 18.63
C TYR A 72 -17.36 -2.33 19.70
N LYS A 73 -16.84 -1.10 19.77
CA LYS A 73 -17.33 -0.08 20.71
C LYS A 73 -18.81 0.23 20.51
N LYS A 74 -19.27 0.31 19.25
CA LYS A 74 -20.70 0.50 18.94
C LYS A 74 -21.55 -0.64 19.50
N LYS A 75 -21.17 -1.89 19.21
CA LYS A 75 -21.88 -3.08 19.72
C LYS A 75 -21.94 -3.13 21.24
N VAL A 76 -20.84 -2.83 21.93
CA VAL A 76 -20.82 -2.77 23.40
C VAL A 76 -21.74 -1.66 23.92
N SER A 77 -21.72 -0.49 23.29
CA SER A 77 -22.58 0.63 23.68
C SER A 77 -24.07 0.33 23.48
N GLU A 78 -24.42 -0.40 22.41
CA GLU A 78 -25.79 -0.82 22.13
C GLU A 78 -26.25 -1.91 23.11
N MET A 79 -25.38 -2.87 23.42
CA MET A 79 -25.68 -3.91 24.40
C MET A 79 -25.93 -3.31 25.79
N ARG A 80 -25.13 -2.32 26.21
CA ARG A 80 -25.34 -1.61 27.48
C ARG A 80 -26.71 -0.92 27.53
N ARG A 81 -27.08 -0.18 26.48
CA ARG A 81 -28.39 0.49 26.39
C ARG A 81 -29.59 -0.47 26.39
N ARG A 82 -29.40 -1.76 26.08
CA ARG A 82 -30.47 -2.77 26.15
C ARG A 82 -30.62 -3.39 27.54
N LEU A 83 -29.62 -3.21 28.41
CA LEU A 83 -29.60 -3.70 29.78
C LEU A 83 -30.12 -2.64 30.78
N ASP A 84 -30.07 -1.36 30.39
CA ASP A 84 -30.67 -0.22 31.09
C ASP A 84 -32.15 -0.06 30.70
#